data_AF-A0A8E0RD82-F1
#
_entry.id   AF-A0A8E0RD82-F1
#
_cell.length_a   1.000
_cell.length_b   1.000
_cell.length_c   1.000
_cell.angle_alpha   90.00
_cell.angle_beta   90.00
_cell.angle_gamma   90.00
#
_symmetry.space_group_name_H-M   'P 1'
#
loop_
_entity.id
_entity.type
_entity.pdbx_description
1 polymer ?
#
loop_
_entity_poly.entity_id
_entity_poly.type
_entity_poly.pdbx_seq_one_letter_code
_entity_poly.pdbx_strand_id
1 'polypeptide(L)'
;MKNFKLNLVALPIALLSFSVVLSACQTEPKQVKTSQSSTQEKIQPPTTESTKESTKSEEKVQMTFTTGSLIQAVSEGDFDQTKEILNSPAYLIDEVNEKSETPLLIAVHQNQIPITKLLIDAGANINQQDVIQDSPYLYAGAQGRTEILAYMLAHTTPDQSVYNRFGGNALIPAVEKGHLDNVKLLLADKRVAIDHQNKFGYTALIEAVGLRDGSQIYQEIVAELLRNGANSSLRDNSGRTALDYANQLGYGNIAQMLRTANS
;
A
#
# COMPACT_ATOMS: atom_id res chain seq x y z
N MET A 1 -36.72 -19.04 -28.83
CA MET A 1 -35.41 -19.74 -28.85
C MET A 1 -34.48 -19.02 -29.84
N LYS A 2 -33.43 -18.34 -29.35
CA LYS A 2 -32.34 -17.80 -30.15
C LYS A 2 -31.05 -18.04 -29.38
N ASN A 3 -30.18 -18.91 -29.90
CA ASN A 3 -28.97 -19.34 -29.21
C ASN A 3 -27.82 -18.42 -29.59
N PHE A 4 -27.40 -17.54 -28.68
CA PHE A 4 -26.14 -16.80 -28.82
C PHE A 4 -25.00 -17.62 -28.23
N LYS A 5 -24.05 -18.05 -29.08
CA LYS A 5 -22.78 -18.63 -28.62
C LYS A 5 -21.82 -17.50 -28.29
N LEU A 6 -21.33 -17.43 -27.05
CA LEU A 6 -20.14 -16.66 -26.72
C LEU A 6 -18.91 -17.51 -27.06
N ASN A 7 -18.03 -16.99 -27.94
CA ASN A 7 -16.71 -17.58 -28.15
C ASN A 7 -15.77 -17.06 -27.05
N LEU A 8 -15.32 -17.95 -26.18
CA LEU A 8 -14.30 -17.67 -25.17
C LEU A 8 -12.92 -17.73 -25.83
N VAL A 9 -12.23 -16.59 -25.94
CA VAL A 9 -10.85 -16.54 -26.44
C VAL A 9 -9.90 -16.81 -25.28
N ALA A 10 -9.27 -17.98 -25.29
CA ALA A 10 -8.23 -18.33 -24.33
C ALA A 10 -6.90 -17.64 -24.69
N LEU A 11 -6.31 -16.90 -23.73
CA LEU A 11 -4.93 -16.43 -23.81
C LEU A 11 -3.99 -17.46 -23.14
N PRO A 12 -2.82 -17.78 -23.71
CA PRO A 12 -1.89 -18.72 -23.10
C PRO A 12 -1.07 -18.07 -21.97
N ILE A 13 -1.06 -18.70 -20.80
CA ILE A 13 -0.20 -18.33 -19.68
C ILE A 13 1.18 -18.96 -19.90
N ALA A 14 2.21 -18.13 -20.06
CA ALA A 14 3.59 -18.58 -20.16
C ALA A 14 4.21 -18.75 -18.75
N LEU A 15 4.38 -20.01 -18.32
CA LEU A 15 5.14 -20.36 -17.12
C LEU A 15 6.64 -20.32 -17.44
N LEU A 16 7.36 -19.35 -16.86
CA LEU A 16 8.83 -19.33 -16.81
C LEU A 16 9.30 -19.75 -15.42
N SER A 17 9.78 -20.99 -15.31
CA SER A 17 10.35 -21.56 -14.09
C SER A 17 11.79 -21.08 -13.88
N PHE A 18 11.99 -20.11 -12.99
CA PHE A 18 13.32 -19.69 -12.57
C PHE A 18 13.79 -20.49 -11.34
N SER A 19 14.68 -21.46 -11.55
CA SER A 19 15.28 -22.24 -10.46
C SER A 19 16.48 -21.51 -9.89
N VAL A 20 16.34 -20.92 -8.69
CA VAL A 20 17.47 -20.33 -7.95
C VAL A 20 18.02 -21.36 -6.96
N VAL A 21 19.29 -21.72 -7.12
CA VAL A 21 20.00 -22.64 -6.23
C VAL A 21 20.49 -21.86 -5.00
N LEU A 22 20.00 -22.21 -3.81
CA LEU A 22 20.61 -21.77 -2.55
C LEU A 22 21.87 -22.60 -2.27
N SER A 23 23.03 -21.95 -2.23
CA SER A 23 24.21 -22.47 -1.54
C SER A 23 24.36 -21.77 -0.19
N ALA A 24 24.09 -22.50 0.89
CA ALA A 24 24.36 -22.05 2.24
C ALA A 24 25.79 -22.43 2.65
N CYS A 25 26.51 -21.50 3.28
CA CYS A 25 27.75 -21.78 4.01
C CYS A 25 27.78 -20.95 5.29
N GLN A 26 27.68 -21.62 6.43
CA GLN A 26 27.99 -21.08 7.76
C GLN A 26 29.12 -21.91 8.36
N THR A 27 30.21 -21.26 8.81
CA THR A 27 31.05 -21.73 9.92
C THR A 27 31.80 -20.54 10.53
N GLU A 28 31.53 -20.24 11.80
CA GLU A 28 32.40 -19.44 12.67
C GLU A 28 33.48 -20.34 13.34
N PRO A 29 34.19 -19.93 14.42
CA PRO A 29 35.36 -19.07 14.37
C PRO A 29 36.60 -19.72 15.01
N LYS A 30 37.78 -19.07 14.97
CA LYS A 30 38.91 -19.42 15.85
C LYS A 30 39.64 -18.21 16.42
N GLN A 31 39.80 -18.24 17.75
CA GLN A 31 40.59 -17.33 18.59
C GLN A 31 41.91 -17.98 19.03
N VAL A 32 43.06 -17.29 18.85
CA VAL A 32 44.30 -17.44 19.65
C VAL A 32 45.05 -16.08 19.55
N LYS A 33 45.05 -15.21 20.58
CA LYS A 33 45.87 -15.13 21.82
C LYS A 33 47.29 -14.51 21.69
N THR A 34 47.49 -13.39 22.39
CA THR A 34 48.72 -12.91 23.09
C THR A 34 50.03 -12.69 22.30
N SER A 35 50.71 -11.55 22.44
CA SER A 35 51.55 -11.27 23.62
C SER A 35 51.89 -9.79 23.85
N GLN A 36 52.47 -9.49 25.01
CA GLN A 36 52.77 -8.17 25.56
C GLN A 36 54.12 -7.59 25.08
N SER A 37 54.28 -6.26 25.17
CA SER A 37 55.45 -5.68 25.84
C SER A 37 55.17 -4.24 26.29
N SER A 38 55.85 -3.80 27.35
CA SER A 38 55.63 -2.55 28.06
C SER A 38 56.95 -1.82 28.29
N THR A 39 56.97 -0.49 28.10
CA THR A 39 57.92 0.38 28.81
C THR A 39 57.30 1.74 29.10
N GLN A 40 57.46 2.20 30.34
CA GLN A 40 57.21 3.58 30.76
C GLN A 40 58.54 4.34 30.76
N GLU A 41 58.54 5.65 30.46
CA GLU A 41 59.26 6.62 31.29
C GLU A 41 58.67 8.04 31.17
N LYS A 42 59.28 9.03 31.83
CA LYS A 42 58.59 10.10 32.56
C LYS A 42 59.27 11.48 32.40
N ILE A 43 58.57 12.56 32.81
CA ILE A 43 59.07 13.91 33.21
C ILE A 43 59.14 15.02 32.12
N GLN A 44 58.02 15.77 31.98
CA GLN A 44 57.83 17.22 32.25
C GLN A 44 58.65 18.33 31.49
N PRO A 45 58.29 19.66 31.59
CA PRO A 45 57.92 20.46 30.41
C PRO A 45 58.84 21.67 30.14
N PRO A 46 58.68 22.37 29.00
CA PRO A 46 57.82 23.56 28.93
C PRO A 46 56.96 23.58 27.62
N THR A 47 56.21 24.61 27.19
CA THR A 47 56.03 26.02 27.59
C THR A 47 54.58 26.48 27.30
N THR A 48 54.20 27.70 27.70
CA THR A 48 52.99 28.41 27.22
C THR A 48 53.10 28.87 25.76
N GLU A 49 52.09 28.60 24.94
CA GLU A 49 51.84 29.36 23.71
C GLU A 49 50.33 29.66 23.53
N SER A 50 50.03 30.90 23.15
CA SER A 50 48.67 31.45 23.07
C SER A 50 48.07 31.18 21.68
N THR A 51 47.30 30.12 21.51
CA THR A 51 46.53 29.90 20.29
C THR A 51 45.16 30.57 20.41
N LYS A 52 44.87 31.51 19.51
CA LYS A 52 43.57 32.21 19.47
C LYS A 52 42.44 31.22 19.25
N GLU A 53 41.51 31.18 20.19
CA GLU A 53 40.23 30.48 20.05
C GLU A 53 39.37 31.23 19.01
N SER A 54 39.57 30.89 17.74
CA SER A 54 38.72 31.39 16.66
C SER A 54 37.40 30.64 16.74
N THR A 55 36.40 31.25 17.39
CA THR A 55 35.01 30.78 17.40
C THR A 55 34.52 30.68 15.97
N LYS A 56 34.64 29.48 15.39
CA LYS A 56 34.01 29.12 14.13
C LYS A 56 32.51 29.07 14.41
N SER A 57 31.83 30.18 14.16
CA SER A 57 30.38 30.20 14.08
C SER A 57 29.96 29.10 13.12
N GLU A 58 29.19 28.13 13.62
CA GLU A 58 28.49 27.18 12.77
C GLU A 58 27.46 27.97 11.97
N GLU A 59 27.89 28.44 10.80
CA GLU A 59 27.02 28.99 9.78
C GLU A 59 26.08 27.86 9.36
N LYS A 60 24.89 27.89 9.95
CA LYS A 60 23.86 26.88 9.77
C LYS A 60 23.38 26.99 8.33
N VAL A 61 24.03 26.25 7.43
CA VAL A 61 23.69 26.22 6.00
C VAL A 61 22.22 25.85 5.89
N GLN A 62 21.40 26.86 5.61
CA GLN A 62 19.97 26.70 5.52
C GLN A 62 19.69 26.09 4.15
N MET A 63 19.66 24.76 4.09
CA MET A 63 19.37 24.00 2.87
C MET A 63 18.01 24.43 2.31
N THR A 64 18.03 25.24 1.26
CA THR A 64 16.82 25.73 0.59
C THR A 64 16.36 24.70 -0.43
N PHE A 65 15.50 23.78 -0.02
CA PHE A 65 14.81 22.88 -0.93
C PHE A 65 13.84 23.66 -1.83
N THR A 66 13.79 23.34 -3.12
CA THR A 66 12.85 23.93 -4.08
C THR A 66 11.64 23.03 -4.28
N THR A 67 10.54 23.55 -4.82
CA THR A 67 9.41 22.72 -5.29
C THR A 67 9.93 21.59 -6.18
N GLY A 68 9.40 20.38 -5.97
CA GLY A 68 9.81 19.14 -6.64
C GLY A 68 10.90 18.36 -5.90
N SER A 69 11.56 18.92 -4.87
CA SER A 69 12.63 18.20 -4.14
C SER A 69 12.10 16.98 -3.39
N LEU A 70 10.90 17.08 -2.79
CA LEU A 70 10.30 15.96 -2.05
C LEU A 70 9.79 14.88 -3.01
N ILE A 71 9.19 15.29 -4.14
CA ILE A 71 8.85 14.37 -5.24
C ILE A 71 10.09 13.63 -5.74
N GLN A 72 11.22 14.30 -5.92
CA GLN A 72 12.47 13.67 -6.38
C GLN A 72 13.00 12.67 -5.36
N ALA A 73 13.20 13.10 -4.11
CA ALA A 73 13.73 12.25 -3.02
C ALA A 73 12.90 10.95 -2.88
N VAL A 74 11.57 11.08 -2.89
CA VAL A 74 10.65 9.94 -2.80
C VAL A 74 10.65 9.10 -4.09
N SER A 75 10.78 9.70 -5.26
CA SER A 75 10.88 8.96 -6.53
C SER A 75 12.15 8.11 -6.62
N GLU A 76 13.25 8.59 -6.04
CA GLU A 76 14.54 7.90 -5.93
C GLU A 76 14.59 6.90 -4.75
N GLY A 77 13.64 7.00 -3.80
CA GLY A 77 13.59 6.17 -2.59
C GLY A 77 14.57 6.60 -1.50
N ASP A 78 15.06 7.83 -1.55
CA ASP A 78 15.99 8.38 -0.56
C ASP A 78 15.23 8.77 0.72
N PHE A 79 15.26 7.89 1.71
CA PHE A 79 14.63 8.08 3.01
C PHE A 79 15.28 9.23 3.81
N ASP A 80 16.60 9.38 3.75
CA ASP A 80 17.32 10.36 4.56
C ASP A 80 17.12 11.78 3.99
N GLN A 81 17.16 11.94 2.67
CA GLN A 81 16.81 13.21 2.01
C GLN A 81 15.32 13.55 2.18
N THR A 82 14.42 12.57 2.05
CA THR A 82 12.98 12.76 2.34
C THR A 82 12.79 13.29 3.76
N LYS A 83 13.48 12.69 4.74
CA LYS A 83 13.44 13.11 6.14
C LYS A 83 14.07 14.48 6.35
N GLU A 84 15.15 14.83 5.69
CA GLU A 84 15.77 16.16 5.78
C GLU A 84 14.82 17.24 5.24
N ILE A 85 14.19 17.01 4.07
CA ILE A 85 13.22 17.92 3.46
C ILE A 85 12.02 18.15 4.39
N LEU A 86 11.46 17.08 4.98
CA LEU A 86 10.31 17.18 5.90
C LEU A 86 10.64 17.88 7.23
N ASN A 87 11.91 17.94 7.63
CA ASN A 87 12.35 18.74 8.78
C ASN A 87 12.57 20.23 8.42
N SER A 88 12.46 20.62 7.15
CA SER A 88 12.58 22.01 6.73
C SER A 88 11.30 22.81 7.06
N PRO A 89 11.40 23.97 7.75
CA PRO A 89 10.23 24.77 8.08
C PRO A 89 9.43 25.19 6.84
N ALA A 90 8.12 24.91 6.86
CA ALA A 90 7.15 25.30 5.84
C ALA A 90 7.37 24.73 4.41
N TYR A 91 8.03 23.56 4.27
CA TYR A 91 8.01 22.83 3.00
C TYR A 91 6.60 22.32 2.67
N LEU A 92 6.21 22.36 1.39
CA LEU A 92 4.89 21.90 0.92
C LEU A 92 4.88 20.37 0.76
N ILE A 93 4.29 19.66 1.73
CA ILE A 93 4.28 18.19 1.75
C ILE A 93 3.44 17.56 0.62
N ASP A 94 2.29 18.17 0.29
CA ASP A 94 1.38 17.72 -0.78
C ASP A 94 1.61 18.47 -2.10
N GLU A 95 2.88 18.76 -2.42
CA GLU A 95 3.27 19.17 -3.78
C GLU A 95 2.91 18.08 -4.81
N VAL A 96 2.80 18.42 -6.09
CA VAL A 96 2.38 17.47 -7.13
C VAL A 96 3.23 17.53 -8.39
N ASN A 97 3.40 16.37 -9.03
CA ASN A 97 4.04 16.26 -10.34
C ASN A 97 3.04 16.54 -11.50
N GLU A 98 3.49 16.41 -12.76
CA GLU A 98 2.65 16.63 -13.95
C GLU A 98 1.39 15.72 -14.04
N LYS A 99 1.38 14.58 -13.33
CA LYS A 99 0.24 13.66 -13.23
C LYS A 99 -0.64 13.94 -12.00
N SER A 100 -0.39 15.04 -11.29
CA SER A 100 -1.01 15.34 -9.99
C SER A 100 -0.70 14.31 -8.87
N GLU A 101 0.35 13.48 -9.03
CA GLU A 101 0.76 12.56 -7.95
C GLU A 101 1.49 13.34 -6.86
N THR A 102 1.08 13.15 -5.59
CA THR A 102 1.82 13.64 -4.41
C THR A 102 3.01 12.73 -4.08
N PRO A 103 4.02 13.20 -3.33
CA PRO A 103 5.06 12.33 -2.76
C PRO A 103 4.49 11.09 -2.07
N LEU A 104 3.41 11.25 -1.28
CA LEU A 104 2.76 10.13 -0.62
C LEU A 104 2.18 9.11 -1.63
N LEU A 105 1.52 9.56 -2.70
CA LEU A 105 1.01 8.65 -3.72
C LEU A 105 2.14 7.91 -4.44
N ILE A 106 3.25 8.58 -4.75
CA ILE A 106 4.44 7.98 -5.36
C ILE A 106 5.04 6.89 -4.44
N ALA A 107 5.19 7.18 -3.14
CA ALA A 107 5.67 6.20 -2.16
C ALA A 107 4.76 4.95 -2.08
N VAL A 108 3.44 5.15 -2.15
CA VAL A 108 2.43 4.07 -2.14
C VAL A 108 2.41 3.27 -3.46
N HIS A 109 2.55 3.95 -4.60
CA HIS A 109 2.74 3.33 -5.92
C HIS A 109 3.95 2.39 -5.89
N GLN A 110 5.07 2.84 -5.31
CA GLN A 110 6.31 2.07 -5.19
C GLN A 110 6.37 1.11 -3.98
N ASN A 111 5.36 1.10 -3.09
CA ASN A 111 5.34 0.32 -1.83
C ASN A 111 6.52 0.63 -0.88
N GLN A 112 7.00 1.88 -0.86
CA GLN A 112 8.09 2.33 0.00
C GLN A 112 7.59 2.53 1.45
N ILE A 113 7.41 1.45 2.19
CA ILE A 113 6.80 1.44 3.53
C ILE A 113 7.42 2.47 4.50
N PRO A 114 8.77 2.61 4.66
CA PRO A 114 9.34 3.56 5.62
C PRO A 114 9.05 5.03 5.24
N ILE A 115 9.18 5.36 3.95
CA ILE A 115 8.90 6.70 3.41
C ILE A 115 7.41 7.03 3.51
N THR A 116 6.54 6.05 3.23
CA THR A 116 5.09 6.21 3.36
C THR A 116 4.68 6.53 4.80
N LYS A 117 5.24 5.83 5.79
CA LYS A 117 4.99 6.10 7.21
C LYS A 117 5.47 7.50 7.60
N LEU A 118 6.69 7.86 7.22
CA LEU A 118 7.29 9.17 7.48
C LEU A 118 6.45 10.33 6.90
N LEU A 119 5.92 10.18 5.67
CA LEU A 119 5.05 11.18 5.05
C LEU A 119 3.69 11.28 5.76
N ILE A 120 3.11 10.16 6.20
CA ILE A 120 1.87 10.14 6.99
C ILE A 120 2.07 10.82 8.36
N ASP A 121 3.17 10.52 9.05
CA ASP A 121 3.51 11.13 10.34
C ASP A 121 3.77 12.65 10.22
N ALA A 122 4.28 13.10 9.07
CA ALA A 122 4.43 14.51 8.73
C ALA A 122 3.14 15.18 8.23
N GLY A 123 2.02 14.45 8.14
CA GLY A 123 0.69 14.99 7.86
C GLY A 123 0.26 15.01 6.38
N ALA A 124 0.90 14.23 5.50
CA ALA A 124 0.55 14.16 4.07
C ALA A 124 -0.90 13.69 3.83
N ASN A 125 -1.57 14.26 2.84
CA ASN A 125 -2.97 14.00 2.58
C ASN A 125 -3.21 12.64 1.88
N ILE A 126 -3.64 11.64 2.65
CA ILE A 126 -3.96 10.29 2.16
C ILE A 126 -5.12 10.23 1.14
N ASN A 127 -5.90 11.31 1.00
CA ASN A 127 -7.11 11.38 0.18
C ASN A 127 -6.92 12.19 -1.11
N GLN A 128 -5.79 12.90 -1.29
CA GLN A 128 -5.53 13.69 -2.50
C GLN A 128 -5.44 12.77 -3.73
N GLN A 129 -6.18 13.09 -4.79
CA GLN A 129 -6.29 12.28 -5.99
C GLN A 129 -5.41 12.80 -7.12
N ASP A 130 -4.84 11.88 -7.89
CA ASP A 130 -4.14 12.15 -9.14
C ASP A 130 -5.09 12.36 -10.34
N VAL A 131 -4.54 12.55 -11.54
CA VAL A 131 -5.33 12.72 -12.77
C VAL A 131 -6.22 11.53 -13.15
N ILE A 132 -6.00 10.33 -12.58
CA ILE A 132 -6.81 9.13 -12.81
C ILE A 132 -7.68 8.74 -11.60
N GLN A 133 -7.89 9.68 -10.67
CA GLN A 133 -8.70 9.53 -9.46
C GLN A 133 -8.19 8.46 -8.49
N ASP A 134 -6.90 8.09 -8.53
CA ASP A 134 -6.29 7.27 -7.50
C ASP A 134 -5.72 8.18 -6.39
N SER A 135 -6.09 7.92 -5.14
CA SER A 135 -5.50 8.54 -3.94
C SER A 135 -4.64 7.54 -3.17
N PRO A 136 -3.72 7.97 -2.29
CA PRO A 136 -2.90 7.06 -1.50
C PRO A 136 -3.71 5.97 -0.79
N TYR A 137 -4.81 6.32 -0.13
CA TYR A 137 -5.71 5.36 0.52
C TYR A 137 -6.41 4.41 -0.47
N LEU A 138 -7.00 4.96 -1.55
CA LEU A 138 -7.70 4.15 -2.55
C LEU A 138 -6.75 3.16 -3.24
N TYR A 139 -5.55 3.60 -3.62
CA TYR A 139 -4.54 2.76 -4.26
C TYR A 139 -3.98 1.71 -3.28
N ALA A 140 -3.72 2.09 -2.02
CA ALA A 140 -3.22 1.15 -1.02
C ALA A 140 -4.20 -0.02 -0.78
N GLY A 141 -5.50 0.28 -0.66
CA GLY A 141 -6.57 -0.71 -0.65
C GLY A 141 -6.63 -1.53 -1.94
N ALA A 142 -6.66 -0.85 -3.08
CA ALA A 142 -6.82 -1.46 -4.40
C ALA A 142 -5.64 -2.30 -4.90
N GLN A 143 -4.45 -2.28 -4.27
CA GLN A 143 -3.22 -2.88 -4.84
C GLN A 143 -2.45 -3.75 -3.82
N GLY A 144 -3.13 -4.21 -2.77
CA GLY A 144 -2.55 -5.14 -1.79
C GLY A 144 -1.39 -4.53 -0.99
N ARG A 145 -1.39 -3.20 -0.78
CA ARG A 145 -0.35 -2.50 0.00
C ARG A 145 -0.64 -2.67 1.50
N THR A 146 -0.71 -3.91 1.98
CA THR A 146 -1.33 -4.29 3.27
C THR A 146 -0.74 -3.55 4.47
N GLU A 147 0.59 -3.44 4.57
CA GLU A 147 1.22 -2.74 5.70
C GLU A 147 0.98 -1.23 5.66
N ILE A 148 1.01 -0.61 4.47
CA ILE A 148 0.69 0.79 4.26
C ILE A 148 -0.77 1.07 4.63
N LEU A 149 -1.70 0.22 4.17
CA LEU A 149 -3.12 0.36 4.47
C LEU A 149 -3.39 0.22 5.98
N ALA A 150 -2.82 -0.80 6.64
CA ALA A 150 -2.92 -0.97 8.08
C ALA A 150 -2.41 0.26 8.84
N TYR A 151 -1.29 0.84 8.38
CA TYR A 151 -0.72 2.05 8.97
C TYR A 151 -1.64 3.27 8.79
N MET A 152 -2.15 3.51 7.58
CA MET A 152 -3.12 4.58 7.29
C MET A 152 -4.35 4.45 8.19
N LEU A 153 -4.97 3.27 8.26
CA LEU A 153 -6.19 3.06 9.05
C LEU A 153 -5.95 3.33 10.55
N ALA A 154 -4.76 3.02 11.08
CA ALA A 154 -4.41 3.22 12.48
C ALA A 154 -4.02 4.67 12.86
N HIS A 155 -3.43 5.43 11.94
CA HIS A 155 -2.87 6.77 12.24
C HIS A 155 -3.66 7.93 11.62
N THR A 156 -4.65 7.66 10.76
CA THR A 156 -5.40 8.68 10.01
C THR A 156 -6.90 8.37 9.93
N THR A 157 -7.66 9.31 9.34
CA THR A 157 -9.06 9.08 8.96
C THR A 157 -9.23 9.26 7.45
N PRO A 158 -9.38 8.16 6.69
CA PRO A 158 -9.65 8.25 5.27
C PRO A 158 -11.07 8.76 4.99
N ASP A 159 -11.19 9.65 4.02
CA ASP A 159 -12.46 10.20 3.58
C ASP A 159 -13.22 9.18 2.72
N GLN A 160 -14.31 8.65 3.27
CA GLN A 160 -15.13 7.62 2.62
C GLN A 160 -16.07 8.19 1.52
N SER A 161 -16.05 9.50 1.30
CA SER A 161 -16.73 10.15 0.17
C SER A 161 -15.87 10.24 -1.10
N VAL A 162 -14.56 9.96 -0.99
CA VAL A 162 -13.62 9.93 -2.11
C VAL A 162 -13.63 8.55 -2.78
N TYR A 163 -13.88 8.53 -4.09
CA TYR A 163 -14.01 7.30 -4.89
C TYR A 163 -13.06 7.31 -6.08
N ASN A 164 -12.63 6.12 -6.51
CA ASN A 164 -11.78 5.95 -7.68
C ASN A 164 -12.51 6.31 -9.00
N ARG A 165 -11.80 6.29 -10.13
CA ARG A 165 -12.37 6.59 -11.47
C ARG A 165 -13.61 5.78 -11.85
N PHE A 166 -13.80 4.58 -11.30
CA PHE A 166 -14.98 3.74 -11.52
C PHE A 166 -16.12 4.02 -10.53
N GLY A 167 -15.95 4.99 -9.62
CA GLY A 167 -16.87 5.28 -8.52
C GLY A 167 -16.82 4.25 -7.40
N GLY A 168 -15.77 3.44 -7.31
CA GLY A 168 -15.59 2.48 -6.23
C GLY A 168 -14.84 3.07 -5.04
N ASN A 169 -15.16 2.60 -3.83
CA ASN A 169 -14.34 2.81 -2.63
C ASN A 169 -13.11 1.87 -2.65
N ALA A 170 -12.32 1.87 -1.57
CA ALA A 170 -11.12 1.03 -1.46
C ALA A 170 -11.41 -0.49 -1.41
N LEU A 171 -12.60 -0.91 -0.95
CA LEU A 171 -12.96 -2.32 -0.75
C LEU A 171 -13.23 -3.06 -2.07
N ILE A 172 -13.96 -2.43 -2.99
CA ILE A 172 -14.35 -3.02 -4.27
C ILE A 172 -13.14 -3.57 -5.06
N PRO A 173 -12.10 -2.77 -5.39
CA PRO A 173 -10.94 -3.26 -6.12
C PRO A 173 -10.02 -4.17 -5.28
N ALA A 174 -10.02 -4.06 -3.95
CA ALA A 174 -9.31 -5.01 -3.08
C ALA A 174 -9.93 -6.42 -3.19
N VAL A 175 -11.25 -6.48 -3.25
CA VAL A 175 -12.03 -7.71 -3.47
C VAL A 175 -11.84 -8.25 -4.88
N GLU A 176 -11.99 -7.41 -5.91
CA GLU A 176 -11.82 -7.78 -7.32
C GLU A 176 -10.47 -8.48 -7.57
N LYS A 177 -9.39 -7.96 -7.01
CA LYS A 177 -8.03 -8.50 -7.20
C LYS A 177 -7.64 -9.64 -6.25
N GLY A 178 -8.53 -10.06 -5.36
CA GLY A 178 -8.26 -11.16 -4.43
C GLY A 178 -7.36 -10.79 -3.24
N HIS A 179 -7.25 -9.50 -2.89
CA HIS A 179 -6.40 -9.03 -1.78
C HIS A 179 -7.08 -9.24 -0.41
N LEU A 180 -7.33 -10.49 -0.02
CA LEU A 180 -8.11 -10.87 1.17
C LEU A 180 -7.66 -10.18 2.47
N ASP A 181 -6.37 -9.92 2.68
CA ASP A 181 -5.92 -9.23 3.90
C ASP A 181 -6.27 -7.73 3.91
N ASN A 182 -6.27 -7.06 2.76
CA ASN A 182 -6.83 -5.72 2.63
C ASN A 182 -8.36 -5.73 2.84
N VAL A 183 -9.05 -6.74 2.33
CA VAL A 183 -10.50 -6.93 2.55
C VAL A 183 -10.78 -7.04 4.05
N LYS A 184 -10.05 -7.89 4.78
CA LYS A 184 -10.17 -8.03 6.24
C LYS A 184 -9.86 -6.72 6.97
N LEU A 185 -8.81 -6.00 6.61
CA LEU A 185 -8.45 -4.71 7.22
C LEU A 185 -9.57 -3.67 7.06
N LEU A 186 -10.04 -3.46 5.82
CA LEU A 186 -11.10 -2.49 5.51
C LEU A 186 -12.42 -2.84 6.21
N LEU A 187 -12.75 -4.13 6.30
CA LEU A 187 -13.97 -4.59 6.99
C LEU A 187 -13.85 -4.58 8.51
N ALA A 188 -12.66 -4.78 9.08
CA ALA A 188 -12.40 -4.67 10.51
C ALA A 188 -12.52 -3.22 11.00
N ASP A 189 -12.13 -2.26 10.15
CA ASP A 189 -12.13 -0.83 10.41
C ASP A 189 -13.54 -0.19 10.49
N LYS A 190 -14.56 -0.84 9.91
CA LYS A 190 -15.98 -0.43 9.92
C LYS A 190 -16.33 0.93 9.28
N ARG A 191 -15.36 1.75 8.87
CA ARG A 191 -15.64 3.03 8.17
C ARG A 191 -16.05 2.81 6.71
N VAL A 192 -15.59 1.75 6.05
CA VAL A 192 -15.92 1.49 4.63
C VAL A 192 -17.37 1.03 4.45
N ALA A 193 -18.06 1.64 3.50
CA ALA A 193 -19.41 1.22 3.11
C ALA A 193 -19.35 -0.10 2.31
N ILE A 194 -19.63 -1.23 2.99
CA ILE A 194 -19.56 -2.58 2.42
C ILE A 194 -20.48 -2.80 1.21
N ASP A 195 -21.65 -2.16 1.25
CA ASP A 195 -22.72 -2.24 0.24
C ASP A 195 -22.66 -1.11 -0.80
N HIS A 196 -21.58 -0.31 -0.81
CA HIS A 196 -21.38 0.75 -1.80
C HIS A 196 -21.42 0.18 -3.23
N GLN A 197 -22.13 0.86 -4.13
CA GLN A 197 -22.20 0.50 -5.54
C GLN A 197 -21.36 1.45 -6.38
N ASN A 198 -20.48 0.90 -7.22
CA ASN A 198 -19.72 1.69 -8.18
C ASN A 198 -20.59 2.14 -9.39
N LYS A 199 -20.00 2.82 -10.38
CA LYS A 199 -20.72 3.35 -11.56
C LYS A 199 -21.44 2.27 -12.40
N PHE A 200 -21.13 0.99 -12.21
CA PHE A 200 -21.78 -0.15 -12.87
C PHE A 200 -22.87 -0.82 -12.02
N GLY A 201 -23.11 -0.31 -10.80
CA GLY A 201 -23.99 -0.94 -9.82
C GLY A 201 -23.33 -2.11 -9.07
N TYR A 202 -22.04 -2.37 -9.27
CA TYR A 202 -21.38 -3.48 -8.59
C TYR A 202 -21.02 -3.08 -7.15
N THR A 203 -21.46 -3.90 -6.20
CA THR A 203 -20.88 -3.95 -4.86
C THR A 203 -19.63 -4.82 -4.87
N ALA A 204 -18.83 -4.77 -3.80
CA ALA A 204 -17.67 -5.64 -3.65
C ALA A 204 -18.07 -7.13 -3.77
N LEU A 205 -19.20 -7.52 -3.17
CA LEU A 205 -19.73 -8.88 -3.26
C LEU A 205 -20.15 -9.29 -4.68
N ILE A 206 -20.64 -8.34 -5.51
CA ILE A 206 -20.93 -8.63 -6.92
C ILE A 206 -19.63 -8.80 -7.71
N GLU A 207 -18.61 -7.97 -7.51
CA GLU A 207 -17.33 -8.14 -8.24
C GLU A 207 -16.61 -9.43 -7.86
N ALA A 208 -16.62 -9.82 -6.58
CA ALA A 208 -16.05 -11.09 -6.08
C ALA A 208 -16.55 -12.33 -6.83
N VAL A 209 -17.77 -12.27 -7.36
CA VAL A 209 -18.49 -13.42 -7.95
C VAL A 209 -18.68 -13.28 -9.45
N GLY A 210 -19.04 -12.09 -9.94
CA GLY A 210 -19.42 -11.86 -11.33
C GLY A 210 -18.26 -11.57 -12.28
N LEU A 211 -17.10 -11.15 -11.76
CA LEU A 211 -15.93 -10.78 -12.56
C LEU A 211 -14.75 -11.76 -12.39
N ARG A 212 -14.81 -12.66 -11.41
CA ARG A 212 -13.69 -13.51 -10.95
C ARG A 212 -14.02 -15.00 -11.08
N ASP A 213 -13.02 -15.86 -10.87
CA ASP A 213 -13.02 -17.26 -11.30
C ASP A 213 -13.68 -18.27 -10.34
N GLY A 214 -14.20 -17.81 -9.19
CA GLY A 214 -14.81 -18.67 -8.17
C GLY A 214 -13.83 -19.56 -7.40
N SER A 215 -12.52 -19.33 -7.54
CA SER A 215 -11.48 -20.07 -6.82
C SER A 215 -11.52 -19.85 -5.29
N GLN A 216 -10.70 -20.61 -4.55
CA GLN A 216 -10.68 -20.64 -3.08
C GLN A 216 -10.56 -19.24 -2.46
N ILE A 217 -9.73 -18.35 -3.02
CA ILE A 217 -9.55 -16.98 -2.52
C ILE A 217 -10.84 -16.15 -2.65
N TYR A 218 -11.62 -16.31 -3.72
CA TYR A 218 -12.92 -15.63 -3.87
C TYR A 218 -14.01 -16.27 -3.02
N GLN A 219 -13.93 -17.57 -2.74
CA GLN A 219 -14.81 -18.21 -1.75
C GLN A 219 -14.56 -17.65 -0.34
N GLU A 220 -13.29 -17.46 0.04
CA GLU A 220 -12.91 -16.84 1.31
C GLU A 220 -13.32 -15.36 1.38
N ILE A 221 -13.14 -14.59 0.31
CA ILE A 221 -13.58 -13.18 0.25
C ILE A 221 -15.11 -13.06 0.31
N VAL A 222 -15.87 -13.94 -0.37
CA VAL A 222 -17.33 -14.00 -0.26
C VAL A 222 -17.75 -14.31 1.18
N ALA A 223 -17.12 -15.31 1.81
CA ALA A 223 -17.40 -15.65 3.20
C ALA A 223 -17.08 -14.48 4.16
N GLU A 224 -15.97 -13.79 3.94
CA GLU A 224 -15.55 -12.61 4.71
C GLU A 224 -16.55 -11.45 4.59
N LEU A 225 -17.00 -11.14 3.36
CA LEU A 225 -18.00 -10.09 3.10
C LEU A 225 -19.35 -10.43 3.76
N LEU A 226 -19.85 -11.65 3.59
CA LEU A 226 -21.11 -12.10 4.18
C LEU A 226 -21.03 -12.10 5.72
N ARG A 227 -19.91 -12.54 6.30
CA ARG A 227 -19.68 -12.51 7.76
C ARG A 227 -19.64 -11.09 8.34
N ASN A 228 -19.31 -10.09 7.52
CA ASN A 228 -19.37 -8.67 7.89
C ASN A 228 -20.68 -7.97 7.50
N GLY A 229 -21.70 -8.73 7.04
CA GLY A 229 -23.05 -8.22 6.81
C GLY A 229 -23.33 -7.67 5.41
N ALA A 230 -22.55 -8.04 4.39
CA ALA A 230 -22.79 -7.60 3.01
C ALA A 230 -24.17 -8.04 2.51
N ASN A 231 -24.96 -7.09 1.97
CA ASN A 231 -26.30 -7.35 1.48
C ASN A 231 -26.27 -8.05 0.11
N SER A 232 -26.38 -9.37 0.14
CA SER A 232 -26.35 -10.20 -1.07
C SER A 232 -27.59 -10.12 -1.97
N SER A 233 -28.64 -9.38 -1.56
CA SER A 233 -29.83 -9.13 -2.38
C SER A 233 -29.70 -7.93 -3.33
N LEU A 234 -28.65 -7.11 -3.17
CA LEU A 234 -28.40 -5.95 -4.02
C LEU A 234 -28.19 -6.35 -5.48
N ARG A 235 -28.66 -5.49 -6.39
CA ARG A 235 -28.65 -5.70 -7.84
C ARG A 235 -27.78 -4.65 -8.53
N ASP A 236 -27.01 -5.10 -9.51
CA ASP A 236 -26.27 -4.22 -10.41
C ASP A 236 -27.17 -3.46 -11.40
N ASN A 237 -26.57 -2.62 -12.24
CA ASN A 237 -27.29 -1.86 -13.27
C ASN A 237 -27.92 -2.74 -14.37
N SER A 238 -27.60 -4.03 -14.43
CA SER A 238 -28.24 -5.04 -15.28
C SER A 238 -29.34 -5.84 -14.54
N GLY A 239 -29.63 -5.49 -13.29
CA GLY A 239 -30.61 -6.17 -12.44
C GLY A 239 -30.13 -7.50 -11.85
N ARG A 240 -28.84 -7.85 -11.93
CA ARG A 240 -28.30 -9.13 -11.41
C ARG A 240 -27.75 -9.00 -9.99
N THR A 241 -28.03 -10.00 -9.17
CA THR A 241 -27.43 -10.21 -7.84
C THR A 241 -26.16 -11.06 -7.92
N ALA A 242 -25.35 -11.08 -6.86
CA ALA A 242 -24.21 -12.00 -6.77
C ALA A 242 -24.63 -13.49 -6.93
N LEU A 243 -25.83 -13.87 -6.48
CA LEU A 243 -26.35 -15.24 -6.64
C LEU A 243 -26.69 -15.56 -8.11
N ASP A 244 -27.19 -14.58 -8.87
CA ASP A 244 -27.46 -14.75 -10.31
C ASP A 244 -26.15 -15.05 -11.06
N TYR A 245 -25.06 -14.32 -10.75
CA TYR A 245 -23.73 -14.61 -11.28
C TYR A 245 -23.20 -15.98 -10.86
N ALA A 246 -23.28 -16.33 -9.57
CA ALA A 246 -22.80 -17.63 -9.07
C ALA A 246 -23.50 -18.81 -9.76
N ASN A 247 -24.82 -18.72 -10.00
CA ASN A 247 -25.58 -19.72 -10.74
C ASN A 247 -25.20 -19.74 -12.23
N GLN A 248 -25.04 -18.57 -12.86
CA GLN A 248 -24.67 -18.46 -14.28
C GLN A 248 -23.28 -19.04 -14.57
N LEU A 249 -22.32 -18.86 -13.66
CA LEU A 249 -20.92 -19.27 -13.81
C LEU A 249 -20.63 -20.67 -13.23
N GLY A 250 -21.58 -21.29 -12.54
CA GLY A 250 -21.45 -22.63 -11.97
C GLY A 250 -20.69 -22.70 -10.63
N TYR A 251 -20.56 -21.58 -9.91
CA TYR A 251 -19.84 -21.50 -8.63
C TYR A 251 -20.68 -22.05 -7.47
N GLY A 252 -20.84 -23.38 -7.44
CA GLY A 252 -21.73 -24.09 -6.50
C GLY A 252 -21.51 -23.72 -5.02
N ASN A 253 -20.26 -23.68 -4.56
CA ASN A 253 -19.93 -23.30 -3.18
C ASN A 253 -20.37 -21.85 -2.86
N ILE A 254 -20.07 -20.91 -3.75
CA ILE A 254 -20.46 -19.50 -3.62
C ILE A 254 -21.99 -19.36 -3.63
N ALA A 255 -22.67 -20.04 -4.56
CA ALA A 255 -24.14 -20.04 -4.62
C ALA A 255 -24.75 -20.61 -3.32
N GLN A 256 -24.14 -21.62 -2.69
CA GLN A 256 -24.61 -22.15 -1.42
C GLN A 256 -24.41 -21.18 -0.26
N MET A 257 -23.25 -20.50 -0.17
CA MET A 257 -23.01 -19.45 0.83
C MET A 257 -24.05 -18.32 0.70
N LEU A 258 -24.28 -17.83 -0.52
CA LEU A 258 -25.24 -16.76 -0.81
C LEU A 258 -26.70 -17.14 -0.51
N ARG A 259 -27.12 -18.39 -0.74
CA ARG A 259 -28.47 -18.84 -0.32
C ARG A 259 -28.62 -18.85 1.21
N THR A 260 -27.59 -19.36 1.90
CA THR A 260 -27.61 -19.52 3.36
C THR A 260 -27.59 -18.17 4.08
N ALA A 261 -26.93 -17.15 3.51
CA ALA A 261 -26.89 -15.80 4.07
C ALA A 261 -28.21 -15.00 3.93
N ASN A 262 -29.18 -15.48 3.16
CA ASN A 262 -30.52 -14.88 3.00
C ASN A 262 -31.64 -15.67 3.69
N SER A 263 -31.29 -16.65 4.54
CA SER A 263 -32.24 -17.52 5.25
C SER A 263 -32.37 -17.13 6.72
#